data_AF-A0A9X2CI90-F1
#
_entry.id   AF-A0A9X2CI90-F1
#
_cell.length_a   1.000
_cell.length_b   1.000
_cell.length_c   1.000
_cell.angle_alpha   90.00
_cell.angle_beta   90.00
_cell.angle_gamma   90.00
#
_symmetry.space_group_name_H-M   'P 1'
#
loop_
_entity.id
_entity.type
_entity.pdbx_description
1 polymer ?
#
loop_
_entity_poly.entity_id
_entity_poly.type
_entity_poly.pdbx_seq_one_letter_code
_entity_poly.pdbx_strand_id
1 'polypeptide(L)'
;MKSFLVTICAVTLLTACSININKSKTPAHQVEPAANIPAVSAESTEHQGAGGVFIKVMNLSNGNNVIIEEGRLEPRSIGSITVKLYRDLNVGDFVDAISFVRDGTILKVELREHNELEQKLAITTVTAGSGNYQNTQLICINASSVTLC
;
A
#
# COMPACT_ATOMS: atom_id res chain seq x y z
N MET A 1 24.27 -55.92 -0.37
CA MET A 1 25.64 -56.09 0.18
C MET A 1 26.65 -55.47 -0.77
N LYS A 2 27.20 -54.32 -0.40
CA LYS A 2 28.57 -53.82 -0.66
C LYS A 2 28.60 -52.34 -0.29
N SER A 3 28.99 -52.09 0.95
CA SER A 3 29.60 -50.82 1.37
C SER A 3 30.93 -50.63 0.62
N PHE A 4 31.38 -49.39 0.42
CA PHE A 4 32.66 -48.89 0.94
C PHE A 4 32.91 -47.40 0.57
N LEU A 5 33.32 -46.63 1.58
CA LEU A 5 34.17 -45.41 1.62
C LEU A 5 33.79 -44.22 0.69
N VAL A 6 33.29 -43.07 1.19
CA VAL A 6 33.92 -42.03 2.04
C VAL A 6 35.29 -41.56 1.55
N THR A 7 35.33 -40.38 0.91
CA THR A 7 36.43 -39.41 1.08
C THR A 7 35.88 -37.99 0.97
N ILE A 8 36.23 -37.22 1.99
CA ILE A 8 35.87 -35.85 2.32
C ILE A 8 36.61 -34.87 1.40
N CYS A 9 35.92 -33.86 0.87
CA CYS A 9 36.55 -32.59 0.51
C CYS A 9 35.61 -31.45 0.87
N ALA A 10 35.73 -31.00 2.11
CA ALA A 10 35.18 -29.75 2.58
C ALA A 10 35.96 -28.59 1.93
N VAL A 11 35.28 -27.77 1.14
CA VAL A 11 35.77 -26.44 0.76
C VAL A 11 34.65 -25.45 1.02
N THR A 12 34.58 -25.01 2.27
CA THR A 12 33.80 -23.85 2.71
C THR A 12 34.50 -22.58 2.22
N LEU A 13 34.03 -22.01 1.11
CA LEU A 13 34.37 -20.63 0.73
C LEU A 13 33.33 -19.71 1.37
N LEU A 14 33.69 -19.19 2.54
CA LEU A 14 33.03 -18.07 3.20
C LEU A 14 33.31 -16.80 2.36
N THR A 15 32.33 -16.32 1.61
CA THR A 15 32.37 -14.97 1.04
C THR A 15 31.93 -13.98 2.11
N ALA A 16 32.91 -13.36 2.76
CA ALA A 16 32.72 -12.30 3.73
C ALA A 16 32.74 -10.92 3.06
N CYS A 17 31.77 -10.09 3.46
CA CYS A 17 31.77 -8.63 3.54
C CYS A 17 31.82 -7.80 2.24
N SER A 18 30.72 -7.07 1.99
CA SER A 18 30.74 -5.60 1.92
C SER A 18 29.35 -5.04 2.18
N ILE A 19 29.06 -4.71 3.44
CA ILE A 19 27.90 -3.91 3.83
C ILE A 19 28.32 -2.45 3.64
N ASN A 20 27.68 -1.77 2.70
CA ASN A 20 27.89 -0.34 2.46
C ASN A 20 27.10 0.46 3.52
N ILE A 21 27.77 0.90 4.58
CA ILE A 21 27.20 1.80 5.58
C ILE A 21 27.35 3.23 5.07
N ASN A 22 26.38 3.69 4.27
CA ASN A 22 26.24 5.12 4.03
C ASN A 22 25.63 5.74 5.30
N LYS A 23 26.50 6.37 6.09
CA LYS A 23 26.22 7.03 7.36
C LYS A 23 25.43 8.32 7.09
N SER A 24 24.10 8.26 7.02
CA SER A 24 23.30 9.48 7.06
C SER A 24 23.29 10.04 8.48
N LYS A 25 23.80 11.25 8.61
CA LYS A 25 23.81 12.08 9.81
C LYS A 25 22.38 12.44 10.21
N THR A 26 21.84 11.76 11.23
CA THR A 26 20.60 12.19 11.90
C THR A 26 20.97 12.97 13.17
N PRO A 27 20.51 14.21 13.35
CA PRO A 27 20.70 14.95 14.59
C PRO A 27 19.89 14.31 15.72
N ALA A 28 20.49 14.27 16.91
CA ALA A 28 19.87 13.80 18.12
C ALA A 28 18.61 14.61 18.45
N HIS A 29 17.51 13.91 18.74
CA HIS A 29 16.50 14.40 19.66
C HIS A 29 15.96 13.24 20.50
N GLN A 30 15.70 13.58 21.76
CA GLN A 30 15.72 12.71 22.92
C GLN A 30 14.49 11.79 23.02
N VAL A 31 14.71 10.61 23.59
CA VAL A 31 13.67 9.72 24.10
C VAL A 31 13.48 10.04 25.59
N GLU A 32 12.23 10.33 25.98
CA GLU A 32 11.73 10.08 27.33
C GLU A 32 10.28 9.51 27.24
N PRO A 33 9.85 8.64 28.17
CA PRO A 33 8.68 7.78 27.99
C PRO A 33 7.42 8.24 28.74
N ALA A 34 6.29 7.70 28.25
CA ALA A 34 5.02 7.45 28.91
C ALA A 34 3.96 8.58 29.02
N ALA A 35 2.73 8.14 28.76
CA ALA A 35 1.43 8.75 29.10
C ALA A 35 0.95 9.94 28.24
N ASN A 36 0.26 9.60 27.14
CA ASN A 36 -1.16 9.94 26.92
C ASN A 36 -1.51 9.59 25.48
N ILE A 37 -2.52 8.74 25.28
CA ILE A 37 -3.14 8.51 23.97
C ILE A 37 -4.23 9.57 23.82
N PRO A 38 -4.10 10.58 22.95
CA PRO A 38 -5.23 11.37 22.51
C PRO A 38 -5.94 10.62 21.38
N ALA A 39 -7.26 10.79 21.34
CA ALA A 39 -8.17 10.20 20.37
C ALA A 39 -7.66 10.27 18.92
N VAL A 40 -7.76 9.12 18.22
CA VAL A 40 -7.44 8.97 16.80
C VAL A 40 -8.42 9.81 15.98
N SER A 41 -8.02 11.03 15.66
CA SER A 41 -8.58 11.79 14.55
C SER A 41 -8.21 11.11 13.23
N ALA A 42 -9.15 11.04 12.29
CA ALA A 42 -9.01 10.40 10.99
C ALA A 42 -7.81 10.94 10.20
N GLU A 43 -6.64 10.31 10.37
CA GLU A 43 -5.39 10.72 9.75
C GLU A 43 -5.09 9.76 8.58
N SER A 44 -5.38 10.21 7.37
CA SER A 44 -4.99 9.51 6.14
C SER A 44 -3.47 9.52 6.03
N THR A 45 -2.83 8.38 6.24
CA THR A 45 -1.39 8.24 6.01
C THR A 45 -1.17 8.04 4.51
N GLU A 46 -0.75 9.10 3.82
CA GLU A 46 -0.29 9.02 2.42
C GLU A 46 1.22 8.71 2.43
N HIS A 47 1.60 7.55 1.90
CA HIS A 47 3.01 7.18 1.76
C HIS A 47 3.39 7.18 0.27
N GLN A 48 3.95 8.30 -0.19
CA GLN A 48 4.62 8.39 -1.48
C GLN A 48 6.11 8.08 -1.29
N GLY A 49 6.49 6.82 -1.45
CA GLY A 49 7.91 6.44 -1.43
C GLY A 49 8.64 6.97 -2.67
N ALA A 50 9.91 7.37 -2.53
CA ALA A 50 10.77 7.68 -3.67
C ALA A 50 11.02 6.37 -4.47
N GLY A 51 10.34 6.24 -5.61
CA GLY A 51 10.23 4.98 -6.39
C GLY A 51 8.98 4.14 -6.06
N GLY A 52 8.09 4.65 -5.22
CA GLY A 52 7.01 3.92 -4.55
C GLY A 52 5.70 3.91 -5.34
N VAL A 53 5.15 2.71 -5.46
CA VAL A 53 3.77 2.42 -5.86
C VAL A 53 2.81 3.18 -4.94
N PHE A 54 1.79 3.85 -5.48
CA PHE A 54 0.81 4.58 -4.66
C PHE A 54 0.09 3.59 -3.73
N ILE A 55 0.02 3.90 -2.43
CA ILE A 55 -0.82 3.20 -1.46
C ILE A 55 -1.43 4.24 -0.51
N LYS A 56 -2.74 4.16 -0.31
CA LYS A 56 -3.49 4.99 0.64
C LYS A 56 -4.45 4.14 1.44
N VAL A 57 -4.48 4.36 2.75
CA VAL A 57 -5.46 3.77 3.67
C VAL A 57 -6.42 4.88 4.12
N MET A 58 -7.72 4.59 4.16
CA MET A 58 -8.73 5.51 4.68
C MET A 58 -9.72 4.78 5.59
N ASN A 59 -10.20 5.49 6.60
CA ASN A 59 -11.27 5.03 7.48
C ASN A 59 -12.62 5.50 6.92
N LEU A 60 -13.58 4.60 6.89
CA LEU A 60 -14.94 4.83 6.42
C LEU A 60 -15.84 5.19 7.61
N SER A 61 -16.97 5.88 7.38
CA SER A 61 -17.87 6.35 8.46
C SER A 61 -18.51 5.21 9.25
N ASN A 62 -18.62 4.03 8.64
CA ASN A 62 -19.13 2.81 9.27
C ASN A 62 -18.05 2.05 10.08
N GLY A 63 -16.85 2.61 10.24
CA GLY A 63 -15.75 2.00 10.98
C GLY A 63 -14.87 1.05 10.16
N ASN A 64 -15.27 0.69 8.95
CA ASN A 64 -14.45 -0.12 8.04
C ASN A 64 -13.21 0.65 7.56
N ASN A 65 -12.21 -0.07 7.06
CA ASN A 65 -11.03 0.50 6.41
C ASN A 65 -11.02 0.16 4.92
N VAL A 66 -10.55 1.09 4.09
CA VAL A 66 -10.28 0.84 2.68
C VAL A 66 -8.82 1.11 2.34
N ILE A 67 -8.23 0.22 1.56
CA ILE A 67 -6.88 0.37 1.01
C ILE A 67 -7.01 0.56 -0.50
N ILE A 68 -6.33 1.58 -1.03
CA ILE A 68 -6.22 1.83 -2.46
C ILE A 68 -4.75 1.76 -2.82
N GLU A 69 -4.41 0.88 -3.75
CA GLU A 69 -3.04 0.68 -4.19
C GLU A 69 -2.93 0.58 -5.70
N GLU A 70 -1.83 1.10 -6.25
CA GLU A 70 -1.37 0.71 -7.58
C GLU A 70 -0.77 -0.71 -7.52
N GLY A 71 -0.76 -1.42 -8.64
CA GLY A 71 -0.13 -2.74 -8.71
C GLY A 71 1.39 -2.66 -8.46
N ARG A 72 1.91 -3.61 -7.68
CA ARG A 72 3.34 -3.68 -7.36
C ARG A 72 4.14 -4.12 -8.58
N LEU A 73 5.31 -3.51 -8.77
CA LEU A 73 6.24 -3.80 -9.88
C LEU A 73 5.68 -3.50 -11.28
N GLU A 74 4.59 -2.75 -11.37
CA GLU A 74 4.05 -2.28 -12.64
C GLU A 74 4.74 -0.99 -13.10
N PRO A 75 4.77 -0.70 -14.42
CA PRO A 75 5.19 0.61 -14.91
C PRO A 75 4.36 1.76 -14.32
N ARG A 76 4.98 2.94 -14.22
CA ARG A 76 4.26 4.15 -13.78
C ARG A 76 3.23 4.65 -14.80
N SER A 77 3.38 4.29 -16.07
CA SER A 77 2.55 4.78 -17.17
C SER A 77 1.31 3.93 -17.45
N ILE A 78 1.20 2.72 -16.91
CA ILE A 78 0.08 1.80 -17.16
C ILE A 78 0.06 0.73 -16.07
N GLY A 79 -1.10 0.18 -15.76
CA GLY A 79 -1.18 -0.98 -14.88
C GLY A 79 -2.56 -1.16 -14.31
N SER A 80 -2.62 -1.47 -13.02
CA SER A 80 -3.84 -1.70 -12.27
C SER A 80 -3.92 -0.84 -11.01
N ILE A 81 -5.15 -0.67 -10.54
CA ILE A 81 -5.52 -0.14 -9.22
C ILE A 81 -6.33 -1.22 -8.53
N THR A 82 -6.03 -1.47 -7.26
CA THR A 82 -6.82 -2.36 -6.41
C THR A 82 -7.39 -1.58 -5.22
N VAL A 83 -8.68 -1.77 -4.96
CA VAL A 83 -9.38 -1.23 -3.80
C VAL A 83 -9.80 -2.41 -2.94
N LYS A 84 -9.34 -2.45 -1.69
CA LYS A 84 -9.60 -3.53 -0.73
C LYS A 84 -10.38 -2.98 0.46
N LEU A 85 -11.50 -3.61 0.78
CA LEU A 85 -12.34 -3.31 1.93
C LEU A 85 -12.03 -4.27 3.07
N TYR A 86 -11.82 -3.72 4.25
CA TYR A 86 -11.64 -4.44 5.50
C TYR A 86 -12.68 -3.96 6.50
N ARG A 87 -13.22 -4.87 7.30
CA ARG A 87 -14.04 -4.52 8.45
C ARG A 87 -13.16 -4.01 9.60
N ASP A 88 -12.01 -4.65 9.80
CA ASP A 88 -10.96 -4.20 10.71
C ASP A 88 -9.59 -4.59 10.16
N LEU A 89 -8.82 -3.57 9.77
CA LEU A 89 -7.49 -3.75 9.19
C LEU A 89 -6.47 -4.26 10.22
N ASN A 90 -6.64 -4.00 11.52
CA ASN A 90 -5.66 -4.38 12.55
C ASN A 90 -5.60 -5.90 12.76
N VAL A 91 -6.74 -6.56 12.59
CA VAL A 91 -6.87 -8.03 12.68
C VAL A 91 -6.94 -8.71 11.30
N GLY A 92 -6.96 -7.92 10.23
CA GLY A 92 -7.03 -8.43 8.86
C GLY A 92 -8.39 -9.03 8.49
N ASP A 93 -9.50 -8.52 9.05
CA ASP A 93 -10.86 -8.92 8.68
C ASP A 93 -11.20 -8.36 7.29
N PHE A 94 -10.80 -9.10 6.25
CA PHE A 94 -11.01 -8.77 4.84
C PHE A 94 -12.46 -9.01 4.42
N VAL A 95 -13.05 -8.05 3.71
CA VAL A 95 -14.44 -8.11 3.25
C VAL A 95 -14.50 -8.41 1.76
N ASP A 96 -13.92 -7.53 0.94
CA ASP A 96 -14.05 -7.59 -0.51
C ASP A 96 -12.94 -6.77 -1.20
N ALA A 97 -12.70 -7.02 -2.47
CA ALA A 97 -11.78 -6.21 -3.27
C ALA A 97 -12.16 -6.18 -4.75
N ILE A 98 -11.80 -5.07 -5.39
CA ILE A 98 -11.85 -4.94 -6.85
C ILE A 98 -10.52 -4.46 -7.39
N SER A 99 -10.21 -4.91 -8.60
CA SER A 99 -9.07 -4.43 -9.37
C SER A 99 -9.52 -4.02 -10.76
N PHE A 100 -8.98 -2.92 -11.26
CA PHE A 100 -9.28 -2.39 -12.58
C PHE A 100 -8.05 -1.74 -13.21
N VAL A 101 -8.08 -1.54 -14.53
CA VAL A 101 -6.96 -0.97 -15.28
C VAL A 101 -6.79 0.52 -14.99
N ARG A 102 -5.55 1.01 -15.01
CA ARG A 102 -5.22 2.44 -15.02
C ARG A 102 -4.35 2.78 -16.22
N ASP A 103 -4.62 3.96 -16.79
CA ASP A 103 -3.73 4.64 -17.72
C ASP A 103 -3.04 5.79 -16.98
N GLY A 104 -1.72 5.69 -16.86
CA GLY A 104 -0.92 6.57 -16.01
C GLY A 104 -0.97 6.21 -14.53
N THR A 105 -0.92 7.21 -13.66
CA THR A 105 -0.75 7.03 -12.21
C THR A 105 -1.87 7.68 -11.41
N ILE A 106 -2.12 7.22 -10.19
CA ILE A 106 -3.08 7.85 -9.28
C ILE A 106 -2.57 9.25 -8.91
N LEU A 107 -3.37 10.26 -9.25
CA LEU A 107 -3.13 11.65 -8.89
C LEU A 107 -3.74 11.97 -7.52
N LYS A 108 -4.97 11.53 -7.28
CA LYS A 108 -5.69 11.80 -6.04
C LYS A 108 -6.79 10.77 -5.77
N VAL A 109 -7.12 10.64 -4.49
CA VAL A 109 -8.19 9.78 -3.99
C VAL A 109 -9.00 10.57 -2.97
N GLU A 110 -10.29 10.72 -3.23
CA GLU A 110 -11.22 11.58 -2.47
C GLU A 110 -12.52 10.84 -2.18
N LEU A 111 -13.03 10.94 -0.96
CA LEU A 111 -14.35 10.43 -0.62
C LEU A 111 -15.41 11.49 -0.98
N ARG A 112 -16.35 11.14 -1.85
CA ARG A 112 -17.38 12.05 -2.39
C ARG A 112 -18.70 11.95 -1.66
N GLU A 113 -19.08 10.74 -1.28
CA GLU A 113 -20.24 10.47 -0.43
C GLU A 113 -19.76 9.67 0.77
N HIS A 114 -20.15 10.11 1.97
CA HIS A 114 -19.71 9.55 3.24
C HIS A 114 -20.89 9.41 4.20
N ASN A 115 -21.86 8.58 3.84
CA ASN A 115 -22.92 8.17 4.76
C ASN A 115 -22.61 6.75 5.28
N GLU A 116 -23.27 6.32 6.36
CA GLU A 116 -22.96 5.03 7.02
C GLU A 116 -23.31 3.80 6.16
N LEU A 117 -24.27 3.94 5.24
CA LEU A 117 -24.80 2.83 4.43
C LEU A 117 -24.04 2.67 3.12
N GLU A 118 -23.70 3.78 2.48
CA GLU A 118 -23.10 3.87 1.17
C GLU A 118 -22.08 4.99 1.11
N GLN A 119 -20.93 4.66 0.53
CA GLN A 119 -19.82 5.59 0.36
C GLN A 119 -19.31 5.52 -1.06
N LYS A 120 -18.95 6.67 -1.61
CA LYS A 120 -18.38 6.75 -2.96
C LYS A 120 -17.00 7.32 -2.90
N LEU A 121 -16.07 6.58 -3.49
CA LEU A 121 -14.69 6.99 -3.62
C LEU A 121 -14.39 7.41 -5.06
N ALA A 122 -13.82 8.60 -5.23
CA ALA A 122 -13.30 9.06 -6.50
C ALA A 122 -11.79 8.81 -6.55
N ILE A 123 -11.34 8.05 -7.54
CA ILE A 123 -9.93 7.82 -7.83
C ILE A 123 -9.61 8.51 -9.14
N THR A 124 -8.83 9.59 -9.08
CA THR A 124 -8.39 10.32 -10.26
C THR A 124 -6.98 9.87 -10.65
N THR A 125 -6.82 9.52 -11.91
CA THR A 125 -5.55 9.17 -12.55
C THR A 125 -5.10 10.25 -13.50
N VAL A 126 -3.81 10.31 -13.80
CA VAL A 126 -3.23 11.19 -14.81
C VAL A 126 -2.28 10.41 -15.73
N THR A 127 -2.44 10.58 -17.04
CA THR A 127 -1.59 9.93 -18.05
C THR A 127 -0.14 10.37 -17.94
N ALA A 128 0.81 9.47 -18.18
CA ALA A 128 2.24 9.80 -18.15
C ALA A 128 2.74 10.62 -19.36
N GLY A 129 1.93 10.70 -20.43
CA GLY A 129 2.25 11.51 -21.61
C GLY A 129 2.17 13.02 -21.34
N SER A 130 2.77 13.83 -22.21
CA SER A 130 2.82 15.29 -22.06
C SER A 130 1.45 15.99 -22.04
N GLY A 131 0.39 15.30 -22.46
CA GLY A 131 -0.99 15.80 -22.43
C GLY A 131 -1.57 15.90 -21.01
N ASN A 132 -1.05 15.13 -20.04
CA ASN A 132 -1.55 15.09 -18.66
C ASN A 132 -3.08 14.93 -18.55
N TYR A 133 -3.66 14.09 -19.41
CA TYR A 133 -5.10 13.82 -19.38
C TYR A 133 -5.47 13.16 -18.05
N GLN A 134 -6.58 13.60 -17.46
CA GLN A 134 -7.07 13.04 -16.20
C GLN A 134 -8.34 12.23 -16.43
N ASN A 135 -8.43 11.10 -15.73
CA ASN A 135 -9.63 10.28 -15.71
C ASN A 135 -10.02 9.97 -14.27
N THR A 136 -11.32 9.98 -13.96
CA THR A 136 -11.82 9.65 -12.61
C THR A 136 -12.73 8.44 -12.67
N GLN A 137 -12.35 7.40 -11.92
CA GLN A 137 -13.21 6.23 -11.69
C GLN A 137 -13.89 6.38 -10.33
N LEU A 138 -15.19 6.11 -10.30
CA LEU A 138 -15.97 6.06 -9.07
C LEU A 138 -16.07 4.62 -8.56
N ILE A 139 -15.92 4.46 -7.25
CA ILE A 139 -15.99 3.19 -6.55
C ILE A 139 -17.11 3.29 -5.52
N CYS A 140 -18.03 2.35 -5.57
CA CYS A 140 -19.19 2.25 -4.70
C CYS A 140 -18.84 1.26 -3.57
N ILE A 141 -18.98 1.70 -2.32
CA ILE A 141 -18.60 0.94 -1.14
C ILE A 141 -19.79 0.89 -0.18
N ASN A 142 -20.13 -0.29 0.29
CA ASN A 142 -21.05 -0.49 1.41
C ASN A 142 -20.38 -1.36 2.49
N ALA A 143 -21.15 -1.81 3.50
CA ALA A 143 -20.61 -2.59 4.61
C ALA A 143 -20.00 -3.95 4.20
N SER A 144 -20.38 -4.50 3.05
CA SER A 144 -20.07 -5.88 2.65
C SER A 144 -19.49 -6.05 1.25
N SER A 145 -19.40 -4.97 0.45
CA SER A 145 -18.89 -5.05 -0.93
C SER A 145 -18.21 -3.77 -1.37
N VAL A 146 -17.31 -3.91 -2.33
CA VAL A 146 -16.72 -2.82 -3.10
C VAL A 146 -16.91 -3.11 -4.59
N THR A 147 -17.47 -2.15 -5.33
CA THR A 147 -17.72 -2.32 -6.77
C THR A 147 -17.35 -1.05 -7.53
N LEU A 148 -17.12 -1.16 -8.84
CA LEU A 148 -17.17 0.02 -9.68
C LEU A 148 -18.60 0.59 -9.63
N CYS A 149 -18.70 1.89 -9.49
CA CYS A 149 -19.86 2.60 -10.00
C CYS A 149 -19.68 2.75 -11.53
#